data_AF-A0A534XKM1-F1
#
_entry.id   AF-A0A534XKM1-F1
#
_cell.length_a   1.000
_cell.length_b   1.000
_cell.length_c   1.000
_cell.angle_alpha   90.00
_cell.angle_beta   90.00
_cell.angle_gamma   90.00
#
_symmetry.space_group_name_H-M   'P 1'
#
loop_
_entity.id
_entity.type
_entity.pdbx_description
1 polymer ?
#
loop_
_entity_poly.entity_id
_entity_poly.type
_entity_poly.pdbx_seq_one_letter_code
_entity_poly.pdbx_strand_id
1 'polypeptide(L)'
;MRGSCSLLVLAVVLCAVAKAETTIPWDQAAKHVGEETTIEGRVLGVHCSPPSCLLAFEPSFNGFTAVIQAASFDVFPPGDLDKRYSGRRVRVHGKIETRDGKPEIVVAKSEDLALVPGKKRDEPEERVTQAQTEAIERLGDVLTHIEDLTERLVATEERVETLLAQLEQTQAALAAAQAEQAPPAAAPSNGEPQPRPAYERLRTVKRGMSRAEVQRLVGEPTYVENGSGGWTTWYYGYGRSVSFDRRGRAQSLVGFPGP
;
A
#
# COMPACT_ATOMS: atom_id res chain seq x y z
N MET A 1 -3.14 -75.53 66.71
CA MET A 1 -2.20 -74.58 66.06
C MET A 1 -3.02 -73.66 65.17
N ARG A 2 -2.87 -72.32 65.35
CA ARG A 2 -2.93 -71.21 64.36
C ARG A 2 -4.09 -71.23 63.34
N GLY A 3 -4.89 -70.20 63.09
CA GLY A 3 -4.90 -68.76 63.41
C GLY A 3 -6.21 -68.20 62.81
N SER A 4 -6.75 -67.08 63.31
CA SER A 4 -6.69 -65.74 62.67
C SER A 4 -7.35 -65.72 61.28
N CYS A 5 -8.22 -64.79 60.87
CA CYS A 5 -8.40 -63.37 61.21
C CYS A 5 -9.73 -62.96 60.52
N SER A 6 -10.67 -62.37 61.24
CA SER A 6 -10.87 -60.91 61.34
C SER A 6 -11.54 -60.23 60.14
N LEU A 7 -12.76 -59.77 60.44
CA LEU A 7 -13.28 -58.42 60.21
C LEU A 7 -13.48 -57.95 58.77
N LEU A 8 -14.73 -58.12 58.35
CA LEU A 8 -15.41 -57.35 57.31
C LEU A 8 -15.45 -55.86 57.71
N VAL A 9 -14.67 -55.03 57.02
CA VAL A 9 -14.77 -53.57 57.09
C VAL A 9 -15.74 -53.11 55.99
N LEU A 10 -16.89 -52.58 56.41
CA LEU A 10 -17.89 -51.98 55.53
C LEU A 10 -17.39 -50.58 55.12
N ALA A 11 -16.85 -50.46 53.91
CA ALA A 11 -16.41 -49.18 53.34
C ALA A 11 -17.63 -48.40 52.84
N VAL A 12 -17.97 -47.31 53.54
CA VAL A 12 -18.92 -46.28 53.07
C VAL A 12 -18.25 -45.53 51.91
N VAL A 13 -18.71 -45.79 50.69
CA VAL A 13 -18.32 -45.04 49.50
C VAL A 13 -19.03 -43.69 49.52
N LEU A 14 -18.32 -42.65 49.98
CA LEU A 14 -18.70 -41.27 49.73
C LEU A 14 -18.50 -40.98 48.23
N CYS A 15 -19.57 -41.11 47.44
CA CYS A 15 -19.62 -40.52 46.11
C CYS A 15 -19.66 -38.99 46.27
N ALA A 16 -18.50 -38.35 46.19
CA ALA A 16 -18.42 -36.91 45.94
C ALA A 16 -19.01 -36.65 44.55
N VAL A 17 -20.27 -36.19 44.50
CA VAL A 17 -20.88 -35.65 43.29
C VAL A 17 -20.11 -34.37 42.98
N ALA A 18 -19.10 -34.47 42.10
CA ALA A 18 -18.52 -33.31 41.47
C ALA A 18 -19.62 -32.66 40.63
N LYS A 19 -20.24 -31.59 41.17
CA LYS A 19 -21.07 -30.69 40.36
C LYS A 19 -20.16 -30.22 39.22
N ALA A 20 -20.49 -30.61 38.00
CA ALA A 20 -19.92 -29.99 36.82
C ALA A 20 -20.40 -28.53 36.84
N GLU A 21 -19.59 -27.63 37.39
CA GLU A 21 -19.82 -26.20 37.30
C GLU A 21 -19.74 -25.83 35.82
N THR A 22 -20.91 -25.57 35.23
CA THR A 22 -21.03 -25.04 33.88
C THR A 22 -20.25 -23.73 33.84
N THR A 23 -19.14 -23.72 33.11
CA THR A 23 -18.36 -22.50 32.86
C THR A 23 -18.84 -21.89 31.56
N ILE A 24 -19.32 -20.65 31.60
CA ILE A 24 -19.80 -19.90 30.44
C ILE A 24 -18.81 -18.79 30.07
N PRO A 25 -18.71 -18.40 28.78
CA PRO A 25 -17.90 -17.26 28.39
C PRO A 25 -18.57 -15.94 28.82
N TRP A 26 -17.76 -14.91 29.10
CA TRP A 26 -18.22 -13.61 29.61
C TRP A 26 -19.25 -12.89 28.73
N ASP A 27 -19.21 -13.09 27.41
CA ASP A 27 -20.12 -12.49 26.43
C ASP A 27 -21.53 -13.09 26.48
N GLN A 28 -21.70 -14.23 27.17
CA GLN A 28 -22.99 -14.85 27.39
C GLN A 28 -23.62 -14.49 28.74
N ALA A 29 -22.91 -13.78 29.63
CA ALA A 29 -23.38 -13.48 30.98
C ALA A 29 -24.77 -12.85 31.04
N ALA A 30 -25.09 -11.95 30.09
CA ALA A 30 -26.40 -11.29 30.01
C ALA A 30 -27.58 -12.27 29.82
N LYS A 31 -27.35 -13.46 29.25
CA LYS A 31 -28.37 -14.49 29.05
C LYS A 31 -28.62 -15.34 30.29
N HIS A 32 -27.74 -15.26 31.28
CA HIS A 32 -27.73 -16.08 32.49
C HIS A 32 -27.95 -15.25 33.77
N VAL A 33 -28.54 -14.05 33.63
CA VAL A 33 -28.88 -13.20 34.78
C VAL A 33 -29.80 -13.94 35.74
N GLY A 34 -29.46 -13.91 37.02
CA GLY A 34 -30.16 -14.60 38.10
C GLY A 34 -29.60 -15.99 38.42
N GLU A 35 -28.77 -16.57 37.54
CA GLU A 35 -28.13 -17.86 37.75
C GLU A 35 -26.81 -17.72 38.54
N GLU A 36 -26.46 -18.76 39.29
CA GLU A 36 -25.17 -18.91 39.96
C GLU A 36 -24.28 -19.84 39.12
N THR A 37 -23.22 -19.28 38.54
CA THR A 37 -22.40 -19.96 37.54
C THR A 37 -20.97 -19.40 37.53
N THR A 38 -20.10 -20.02 36.74
CA THR A 38 -18.71 -19.60 36.57
C THR A 38 -18.55 -18.93 35.21
N ILE A 39 -18.13 -17.68 35.19
CA ILE A 39 -17.79 -16.94 33.97
C ILE A 39 -16.29 -17.03 33.73
N GLU A 40 -15.87 -17.45 32.54
CA GLU A 40 -14.47 -17.41 32.12
C GLU A 40 -14.24 -16.32 31.07
N GLY A 41 -13.16 -15.55 31.23
CA GLY A 41 -12.79 -14.50 30.29
C GLY A 41 -11.42 -13.91 30.55
N ARG A 42 -10.93 -13.08 29.62
CA ARG A 42 -9.71 -12.28 29.80
C ARG A 42 -10.10 -10.92 30.36
N VAL A 43 -9.45 -10.52 31.45
CA VAL A 43 -9.58 -9.16 31.98
C VAL A 43 -8.77 -8.22 31.09
N LEU A 44 -9.41 -7.22 30.50
CA LEU A 44 -8.76 -6.21 29.66
C LEU A 44 -8.31 -4.98 30.45
N GLY A 45 -8.90 -4.74 31.61
CA GLY A 45 -8.50 -3.65 32.48
C GLY A 45 -9.15 -3.75 33.86
N VAL A 46 -8.49 -3.12 34.83
CA VAL A 46 -9.01 -2.96 36.19
C VAL A 46 -9.17 -1.46 36.47
N HIS A 47 -10.36 -1.06 36.90
CA HIS A 47 -10.63 0.31 37.31
C HIS A 47 -11.07 0.35 38.76
N CYS A 48 -10.26 0.97 39.62
CA CYS A 48 -10.54 1.10 41.05
C CYS A 48 -11.00 2.51 41.42
N SER A 49 -12.03 2.56 42.25
CA SER A 49 -12.57 3.75 42.89
C SER A 49 -12.70 3.49 44.40
N PRO A 50 -12.94 4.52 45.23
CA PRO A 50 -13.12 4.33 46.68
C PRO A 50 -14.17 3.27 47.06
N PRO A 51 -15.36 3.17 46.41
CA PRO A 51 -16.35 2.16 46.77
C PRO A 51 -16.10 0.76 46.18
N SER A 52 -15.42 0.65 45.04
CA SER A 52 -15.23 -0.64 44.34
C SER A 52 -14.14 -0.62 43.28
N CYS A 53 -13.64 -1.81 42.96
CA CYS A 53 -12.81 -2.09 41.79
C CYS A 53 -13.57 -2.95 40.79
N LEU A 54 -13.52 -2.57 39.51
CA LEU A 54 -14.18 -3.22 38.39
C LEU A 54 -13.14 -3.92 37.52
N LEU A 55 -13.31 -5.23 37.31
CA LEU A 55 -12.55 -6.01 36.34
C LEU A 55 -13.40 -6.11 35.07
N ALA A 56 -12.92 -5.51 33.98
CA ALA A 56 -13.63 -5.47 32.71
C ALA A 56 -13.11 -6.51 31.73
N PHE A 57 -14.03 -7.12 30.99
CA PHE A 57 -13.75 -8.14 29.97
C PHE A 57 -13.83 -7.61 28.53
N GLU A 58 -14.20 -6.33 28.39
CA GLU A 58 -14.25 -5.61 27.12
C GLU A 58 -13.78 -4.16 27.30
N PRO A 59 -13.32 -3.48 26.22
CA PRO A 59 -12.73 -2.13 26.33
C PRO A 59 -13.73 -1.05 26.76
N SER A 60 -15.02 -1.21 26.45
CA SER A 60 -16.06 -0.21 26.70
C SER A 60 -16.67 -0.26 28.11
N PHE A 61 -16.35 -1.28 28.92
CA PHE A 61 -16.96 -1.47 30.26
C PHE A 61 -18.51 -1.51 30.23
N ASN A 62 -19.12 -1.86 29.09
CA ASN A 62 -20.57 -1.92 28.89
C ASN A 62 -21.13 -3.34 28.98
N GLY A 63 -20.28 -4.36 28.81
CA GLY A 63 -20.59 -5.76 29.00
C GLY A 63 -20.45 -6.20 30.45
N PHE A 64 -20.14 -7.50 30.62
CA PHE A 64 -19.95 -8.12 31.92
C PHE A 64 -18.79 -7.50 32.71
N THR A 65 -19.00 -7.26 34.01
CA THR A 65 -17.95 -6.86 34.95
C THR A 65 -17.93 -7.73 36.19
N ALA A 66 -16.72 -7.98 36.72
CA ALA A 66 -16.57 -8.54 38.06
C ALA A 66 -16.25 -7.39 39.03
N VAL A 67 -17.04 -7.29 40.10
CA VAL A 67 -17.03 -6.14 41.02
C VAL A 67 -16.48 -6.58 42.36
N ILE A 68 -15.38 -5.97 42.78
CA ILE A 68 -14.80 -6.15 44.12
C ILE A 68 -15.16 -4.91 44.93
N GLN A 69 -15.98 -5.08 45.96
CA GLN A 69 -16.41 -3.97 46.80
C GLN A 69 -15.38 -3.63 47.87
N ALA A 70 -15.43 -2.42 48.42
CA ALA A 70 -14.51 -1.98 49.48
C ALA A 70 -14.47 -2.92 50.70
N ALA A 71 -15.58 -3.60 51.01
CA ALA A 71 -15.66 -4.59 52.08
C ALA A 71 -14.76 -5.83 51.87
N SER A 72 -14.27 -6.04 50.65
CA SER A 72 -13.41 -7.17 50.25
C SER A 72 -11.99 -6.73 49.89
N PHE A 73 -11.60 -5.49 50.17
CA PHE A 73 -10.25 -4.96 49.87
C PHE A 73 -9.15 -5.56 50.77
N ASP A 74 -9.53 -6.14 51.90
CA ASP A 74 -8.64 -6.95 52.75
C ASP A 74 -8.20 -8.24 52.05
N VAL A 75 -9.11 -8.89 51.32
CA VAL A 75 -8.84 -10.09 50.50
C VAL A 75 -8.23 -9.71 49.15
N PHE A 76 -8.68 -8.59 48.58
CA PHE A 76 -8.32 -8.10 47.25
C PHE A 76 -7.78 -6.66 47.31
N PRO A 77 -6.50 -6.47 47.69
CA PRO A 77 -5.91 -5.15 47.78
C PRO A 77 -5.97 -4.39 46.44
N PRO A 78 -6.59 -3.18 46.37
CA PRO A 78 -6.76 -2.45 45.11
C PRO A 78 -5.46 -2.19 44.34
N GLY A 79 -4.34 -1.97 45.06
CA GLY A 79 -3.03 -1.72 44.46
C GLY A 79 -2.41 -2.90 43.70
N ASP A 80 -2.90 -4.12 43.95
CA ASP A 80 -2.38 -5.35 43.36
C ASP A 80 -3.28 -5.91 42.24
N LEU A 81 -4.55 -5.48 42.18
CA LEU A 81 -5.54 -6.06 41.28
C LEU A 81 -5.15 -5.92 39.80
N ASP A 82 -4.75 -4.72 39.38
CA ASP A 82 -4.36 -4.50 37.98
C ASP A 82 -3.17 -5.38 37.60
N LYS A 83 -2.10 -5.38 38.39
CA LYS A 83 -0.91 -6.22 38.18
C LYS A 83 -1.23 -7.70 38.17
N ARG A 84 -2.19 -8.14 38.99
CA ARG A 84 -2.51 -9.56 39.19
C ARG A 84 -3.43 -10.11 38.11
N TYR A 85 -4.34 -9.30 37.57
CA TYR A 85 -5.43 -9.78 36.73
C TYR A 85 -5.46 -9.17 35.32
N SER A 86 -4.97 -7.94 35.12
CA SER A 86 -4.99 -7.29 33.81
C SER A 86 -4.24 -8.11 32.76
N GLY A 87 -4.87 -8.31 31.60
CA GLY A 87 -4.37 -9.15 30.51
C GLY A 87 -4.43 -10.66 30.76
N ARG A 88 -4.94 -11.13 31.90
CA ARG A 88 -4.97 -12.56 32.24
C ARG A 88 -6.36 -13.16 32.10
N ARG A 89 -6.40 -14.47 31.83
CA ARG A 89 -7.65 -15.24 31.88
C ARG A 89 -8.00 -15.60 33.31
N VAL A 90 -9.25 -15.35 33.68
CA VAL A 90 -9.80 -15.60 35.00
C VAL A 90 -11.10 -16.38 34.89
N ARG A 91 -11.43 -17.10 35.95
CA ARG A 91 -12.77 -17.61 36.24
C ARG A 91 -13.33 -16.79 37.39
N VAL A 92 -14.55 -16.31 37.20
CA VAL A 92 -15.33 -15.55 38.17
C VAL A 92 -16.55 -16.38 38.50
N HIS A 93 -16.65 -16.85 39.73
CA HIS A 93 -17.80 -17.59 40.21
C HIS A 93 -18.71 -16.70 41.03
N GLY A 94 -20.01 -16.87 40.85
CA GLY A 94 -21.02 -16.23 41.67
C GLY A 94 -22.34 -16.07 40.94
N LYS A 95 -23.26 -15.37 41.59
CA LYS A 95 -24.56 -15.03 41.03
C LYS A 95 -24.45 -13.85 40.07
N ILE A 96 -24.93 -14.03 38.84
CA ILE A 96 -24.98 -12.95 37.86
C ILE A 96 -26.17 -12.05 38.19
N GLU A 97 -25.92 -10.79 38.51
CA GLU A 97 -26.95 -9.80 38.79
C GLU A 97 -26.91 -8.68 37.77
N THR A 98 -28.06 -8.05 37.50
CA THR A 98 -28.10 -6.86 36.64
C THR A 98 -28.04 -5.61 37.50
N ARG A 99 -27.04 -4.75 37.25
CA ARG A 99 -26.92 -3.43 37.86
C ARG A 99 -26.71 -2.39 36.76
N ASP A 100 -27.48 -1.31 36.81
CA ASP A 100 -27.45 -0.24 35.79
C ASP A 100 -27.57 -0.74 34.33
N GLY A 101 -28.33 -1.83 34.14
CA GLY A 101 -28.53 -2.46 32.83
C GLY A 101 -27.40 -3.39 32.37
N LYS A 102 -26.41 -3.68 33.22
CA LYS A 102 -25.23 -4.51 32.91
C LYS A 102 -25.17 -5.75 33.78
N PRO A 103 -24.75 -6.92 33.25
CA PRO A 103 -24.54 -8.12 34.05
C PRO A 103 -23.24 -7.98 34.87
N GLU A 104 -23.31 -8.31 36.16
CA GLU A 104 -22.18 -8.21 37.08
C GLU A 104 -22.16 -9.39 38.04
N ILE A 105 -20.97 -9.78 38.50
CA ILE A 105 -20.78 -10.66 39.66
C ILE A 105 -20.03 -9.89 40.74
N VAL A 106 -20.55 -9.89 41.96
CA VAL A 106 -19.83 -9.36 43.13
C VAL A 106 -18.89 -10.45 43.65
N VAL A 107 -17.60 -10.16 43.62
CA VAL A 107 -16.53 -11.05 44.09
C VAL A 107 -16.21 -10.69 45.53
N ALA A 108 -16.46 -11.61 46.45
CA ALA A 108 -16.27 -11.36 47.89
C ALA A 108 -15.10 -12.15 48.47
N LYS A 109 -14.81 -13.34 47.93
CA LYS A 109 -13.79 -14.26 48.46
C LYS A 109 -12.77 -14.63 47.39
N SER A 110 -11.60 -15.09 47.83
CA SER A 110 -10.52 -15.53 46.93
C SER A 110 -10.90 -16.73 46.06
N GLU A 111 -11.84 -17.57 46.50
CA GLU A 111 -12.39 -18.71 45.74
C GLU A 111 -13.26 -18.28 44.56
N ASP A 112 -13.89 -17.09 44.64
CA ASP A 112 -14.78 -16.56 43.61
C ASP A 112 -14.01 -16.01 42.40
N LEU A 113 -12.70 -15.76 42.53
CA LEU A 113 -11.86 -15.21 41.46
C LEU A 113 -10.56 -15.99 41.34
N ALA A 114 -10.54 -16.93 40.39
CA ALA A 114 -9.39 -17.78 40.12
C ALA A 114 -8.69 -17.39 38.83
N LEU A 115 -7.37 -17.43 38.84
CA LEU A 115 -6.57 -17.33 37.63
C LEU A 115 -6.65 -18.66 36.88
N VAL A 116 -7.01 -18.62 35.60
CA VAL A 116 -6.92 -19.82 34.77
C VAL A 116 -5.46 -19.99 34.38
N PRO A 117 -4.80 -21.09 34.79
CA PRO A 117 -3.47 -21.40 34.30
C PRO A 117 -3.56 -21.59 32.79
N GLY A 118 -3.10 -20.60 32.04
CA GLY A 118 -2.93 -20.76 30.61
C GLY A 118 -1.85 -21.80 30.37
N LYS A 119 -2.12 -22.77 29.49
CA LYS A 119 -1.05 -23.25 28.61
C LYS A 119 -0.51 -21.98 27.95
N LYS A 120 0.78 -21.65 28.11
CA LYS A 120 1.42 -20.54 27.39
C LYS A 120 0.93 -20.59 25.95
N ARG A 121 0.01 -19.70 25.60
CA ARG A 121 -0.49 -19.55 24.24
C ARG A 121 -0.65 -18.06 24.10
N ASP A 122 0.26 -17.55 23.27
CA ASP A 122 0.46 -16.18 22.88
C ASP A 122 1.33 -15.33 23.83
N GLU A 123 2.60 -15.72 23.96
CA GLU A 123 3.63 -14.71 24.23
C GLU A 123 3.74 -13.80 22.99
N PRO A 124 3.71 -12.46 23.16
CA PRO A 124 3.93 -11.51 22.06
C PRO A 124 5.25 -11.80 21.31
N GLU A 125 6.26 -12.33 22.01
CA GLU A 125 7.56 -12.67 21.43
C GLU A 125 7.46 -13.75 20.36
N GLU A 126 6.67 -14.82 20.55
CA GLU A 126 6.60 -15.93 19.60
C GLU A 126 5.90 -15.54 18.29
N ARG A 127 4.82 -14.75 18.38
CA ARG A 127 4.13 -14.18 17.20
C ARG A 127 4.97 -13.12 16.50
N VAL A 128 5.73 -12.33 17.25
CA VAL A 128 6.67 -11.36 16.67
C VAL A 128 7.82 -12.09 15.98
N THR A 129 8.39 -13.15 16.57
CA THR A 129 9.41 -13.96 15.89
C THR A 129 8.86 -14.68 14.69
N GLN A 130 7.65 -15.26 14.75
CA GLN A 130 7.06 -15.94 13.61
C GLN A 130 6.73 -14.96 12.47
N ALA A 131 6.16 -13.79 12.78
CA ALA A 131 5.92 -12.74 11.80
C ALA A 131 7.23 -12.16 11.23
N GLN A 132 8.28 -12.05 12.04
CA GLN A 132 9.61 -11.65 11.57
C GLN A 132 10.25 -12.71 10.69
N THR A 133 10.16 -14.00 11.04
CA THR A 133 10.66 -15.10 10.22
C THR A 133 9.93 -15.15 8.88
N GLU A 134 8.61 -15.02 8.89
CA GLU A 134 7.80 -14.98 7.67
C GLU A 134 8.07 -13.72 6.84
N ALA A 135 8.41 -12.59 7.47
CA ALA A 135 8.84 -11.38 6.76
C ALA A 135 10.23 -11.56 6.14
N ILE A 136 11.16 -12.22 6.82
CA ILE A 136 12.50 -12.55 6.30
C ILE A 136 12.40 -13.53 5.13
N GLU A 137 11.52 -14.53 5.23
CA GLU A 137 11.24 -15.48 4.16
C GLU A 137 10.68 -14.77 2.91
N ARG A 138 9.66 -13.91 3.09
CA ARG A 138 9.12 -13.07 2.00
C ARG A 138 10.18 -12.15 1.38
N LEU A 139 11.08 -11.61 2.19
CA LEU A 139 12.21 -10.80 1.68
C LEU A 139 13.16 -11.66 0.83
N GLY A 140 13.43 -12.90 1.22
CA GLY A 140 14.18 -13.88 0.43
C GLY A 140 13.51 -14.18 -0.91
N ASP A 141 12.20 -14.38 -0.92
CA ASP A 141 11.43 -14.60 -2.15
C ASP A 141 11.49 -13.38 -3.08
N VAL A 142 11.40 -12.17 -2.53
CA VAL A 142 11.50 -10.93 -3.31
C VAL A 142 12.89 -10.78 -3.94
N LEU A 143 13.97 -11.08 -3.20
CA LEU A 143 15.33 -11.04 -3.76
C LEU A 143 15.49 -12.04 -4.90
N THR A 144 15.00 -13.27 -4.71
CA THR A 144 15.00 -14.30 -5.76
C THR A 144 14.22 -13.85 -6.99
N HIS A 145 13.09 -13.17 -6.79
CA HIS A 145 12.31 -12.63 -7.90
C HIS A 145 13.03 -11.48 -8.62
N ILE A 146 13.76 -10.62 -7.90
CA ILE A 146 14.56 -9.54 -8.51
C ILE A 146 15.69 -10.13 -9.37
N GLU A 147 16.31 -11.22 -8.93
CA GLU A 147 17.33 -11.94 -9.72
C GLU A 147 16.73 -12.47 -11.04
N ASP A 148 15.57 -13.16 -11.00
CA ASP A 148 14.86 -13.63 -12.20
C ASP A 148 14.46 -12.47 -13.14
N LEU A 149 13.98 -11.35 -12.58
CA LEU A 149 13.67 -10.17 -13.38
C LEU A 149 14.91 -9.58 -14.05
N THR A 150 16.06 -9.64 -13.40
CA THR A 150 17.32 -9.15 -13.96
C THR A 150 17.78 -10.03 -15.12
N GLU A 151 17.73 -11.36 -14.96
CA GLU A 151 18.03 -12.29 -16.06
C GLU A 151 17.10 -12.09 -17.25
N ARG A 152 15.81 -11.87 -16.98
CA ARG A 152 14.81 -11.58 -18.02
C ARG A 152 15.09 -10.26 -18.74
N LEU A 153 15.55 -9.22 -18.03
CA LEU A 153 15.91 -7.95 -18.66
C LEU A 153 17.10 -8.12 -19.59
N VAL A 154 18.16 -8.83 -19.15
CA VAL A 154 19.32 -9.13 -20.00
C VAL A 154 18.90 -9.92 -21.26
N ALA A 155 18.10 -10.97 -21.10
CA ALA A 155 17.59 -11.73 -22.24
C ALA A 155 16.71 -10.88 -23.18
N THR A 156 16.02 -9.87 -22.64
CA THR A 156 15.24 -8.92 -23.45
C THR A 156 16.13 -7.96 -24.22
N GLU A 157 17.22 -7.47 -23.61
CA GLU A 157 18.22 -6.63 -24.27
C GLU A 157 18.87 -7.36 -25.46
N GLU A 158 19.30 -8.61 -25.27
CA GLU A 158 19.85 -9.45 -26.35
C GLU A 158 18.82 -9.66 -27.49
N ARG A 159 17.54 -9.82 -27.12
CA ARG A 159 16.46 -9.98 -28.11
C ARG A 159 16.21 -8.68 -28.88
N VAL A 160 16.37 -7.52 -28.27
CA VAL A 160 16.27 -6.23 -28.95
C VAL A 160 17.46 -6.04 -29.89
N GLU A 161 18.67 -6.36 -29.47
CA GLU A 161 19.88 -6.23 -30.30
C GLU A 161 19.80 -7.12 -31.55
N THR A 162 19.35 -8.37 -31.38
CA THR A 162 19.14 -9.28 -32.52
C THR A 162 18.07 -8.78 -33.49
N LEU A 163 16.98 -8.18 -33.00
CA LEU A 163 15.95 -7.57 -33.85
C LEU A 163 16.50 -6.36 -34.62
N LEU A 164 17.32 -5.53 -33.99
CA LEU A 164 17.97 -4.39 -34.65
C LEU A 164 18.89 -4.86 -35.78
N ALA A 165 19.72 -5.87 -35.54
CA ALA A 165 20.59 -6.44 -36.56
C ALA A 165 19.80 -7.02 -37.76
N GLN A 166 18.66 -7.68 -37.50
CA GLN A 166 17.76 -8.16 -38.55
C GLN A 166 17.15 -7.01 -39.36
N LEU A 167 16.74 -5.92 -38.71
CA LEU A 167 16.23 -4.74 -39.39
C LEU A 167 17.30 -4.09 -40.29
N GLU A 168 18.54 -3.99 -39.84
CA GLU A 168 19.63 -3.47 -40.67
C GLU A 168 19.90 -4.36 -41.89
N GLN A 169 19.94 -5.68 -41.70
CA GLN A 169 20.11 -6.63 -42.81
C GLN A 169 18.98 -6.54 -43.83
N THR A 170 17.72 -6.45 -43.38
CA THR A 170 16.57 -6.31 -44.28
C THR A 170 16.60 -4.99 -45.04
N GLN A 171 17.00 -3.88 -44.40
CA GLN A 171 17.19 -2.59 -45.07
C GLN A 171 18.30 -2.66 -46.13
N ALA A 172 19.44 -3.29 -45.81
CA ALA A 172 20.54 -3.48 -46.76
C ALA A 172 20.12 -4.33 -47.96
N ALA A 173 19.36 -5.41 -47.73
CA ALA A 173 18.82 -6.26 -48.80
C ALA A 173 17.84 -5.49 -49.70
N LEU A 174 16.97 -4.67 -49.12
CA LEU A 174 16.06 -3.79 -49.88
C LEU A 174 16.83 -2.76 -50.70
N ALA A 175 17.88 -2.15 -50.13
CA ALA A 175 18.72 -1.20 -50.84
C ALA A 175 19.48 -1.85 -52.01
N ALA A 176 20.01 -3.07 -51.82
CA ALA A 176 20.65 -3.84 -52.87
C ALA A 176 19.66 -4.21 -53.99
N ALA A 177 18.45 -4.68 -53.64
CA ALA A 177 17.41 -4.98 -54.61
C ALA A 177 16.95 -3.74 -55.39
N GLN A 178 16.87 -2.58 -54.73
CA GLN A 178 16.58 -1.30 -55.39
C GLN A 178 17.72 -0.88 -56.33
N ALA A 179 18.98 -1.11 -55.95
CA ALA A 179 20.13 -0.83 -56.79
C ALA A 179 20.19 -1.74 -58.03
N GLU A 180 19.80 -3.01 -57.91
CA GLU A 180 19.70 -3.94 -59.04
C GLU A 180 18.52 -3.63 -59.98
N GLN A 181 17.43 -3.08 -59.44
CA GLN A 181 16.26 -2.65 -60.22
C GLN A 181 16.42 -1.23 -60.80
N ALA A 182 17.43 -0.48 -60.37
CA ALA A 182 17.70 0.83 -60.92
C ALA A 182 18.20 0.68 -62.38
N PRO A 183 17.58 1.38 -63.36
CA PRO A 183 18.10 1.38 -64.72
C PRO A 183 19.53 1.93 -64.71
N PRO A 184 20.43 1.44 -65.59
CA PRO A 184 21.79 1.94 -65.67
C PRO A 184 21.74 3.46 -65.88
N ALA A 185 22.51 4.19 -65.05
CA ALA A 185 22.61 5.63 -65.13
C ALA A 185 22.82 6.04 -66.60
N ALA A 186 21.89 6.82 -67.14
CA ALA A 186 22.04 7.39 -68.48
C ALA A 186 23.39 8.13 -68.51
N ALA A 187 24.23 7.82 -69.50
CA ALA A 187 25.47 8.53 -69.74
C ALA A 187 25.20 10.04 -69.73
N PRO A 188 26.08 10.87 -69.15
CA PRO A 188 25.82 12.30 -69.00
C PRO A 188 25.56 12.92 -70.39
N SER A 189 24.32 13.38 -70.58
CA SER A 189 23.94 14.18 -71.74
C SER A 189 24.66 15.51 -71.63
N ASN A 190 25.73 15.69 -72.41
CA ASN A 190 26.37 16.98 -72.59
C ASN A 190 25.38 17.92 -73.30
N GLY A 191 24.62 18.72 -72.56
CA GLY A 191 23.79 19.73 -73.22
C GLY A 191 22.65 20.41 -72.44
N GLU A 192 22.44 20.15 -71.15
CA GLU A 192 21.43 20.90 -70.39
C GLU A 192 22.09 21.86 -69.39
N PRO A 193 21.74 23.17 -69.39
CA PRO A 193 22.27 24.10 -68.40
C PRO A 193 21.83 23.67 -67.00
N GLN A 194 22.79 23.39 -66.13
CA GLN A 194 22.55 23.11 -64.71
C GLN A 194 21.64 24.20 -64.10
N PRO A 195 20.54 23.84 -63.41
CA PRO A 195 19.74 24.82 -62.71
C PRO A 195 20.58 25.46 -61.60
N ARG A 196 20.74 26.79 -61.67
CA ARG A 196 21.56 27.56 -60.71
C ARG A 196 21.16 27.27 -59.25
N PRO A 197 22.14 27.18 -58.32
CA PRO A 197 21.89 26.86 -56.92
C PRO A 197 20.98 27.89 -56.25
N ALA A 198 20.14 27.42 -55.31
CA ALA A 198 19.01 28.17 -54.75
C ALA A 198 19.39 29.50 -54.06
N TYR A 199 20.64 29.68 -53.64
CA TYR A 199 21.12 30.93 -53.04
C TYR A 199 21.32 32.07 -54.06
N GLU A 200 21.39 31.77 -55.36
CA GLU A 200 21.45 32.79 -56.43
C GLU A 200 20.07 33.28 -56.87
N ARG A 201 18.98 32.71 -56.33
CA ARG A 201 17.61 33.18 -56.58
C ARG A 201 17.14 34.15 -55.49
N LEU A 202 17.99 35.08 -55.05
CA LEU A 202 17.58 36.14 -54.13
C LEU A 202 16.72 37.18 -54.86
N ARG A 203 15.43 36.88 -54.98
CA ARG A 203 14.43 37.88 -55.30
C ARG A 203 14.23 38.74 -54.05
N THR A 204 14.54 40.03 -54.16
CA THR A 204 14.53 40.98 -53.04
C THR A 204 13.13 41.06 -52.41
N VAL A 205 13.04 40.74 -51.12
CA VAL A 205 11.83 41.05 -50.33
C VAL A 205 11.79 42.57 -50.15
N LYS A 206 10.63 43.19 -50.37
CA LYS A 206 10.45 44.65 -50.27
C LYS A 206 9.36 45.00 -49.28
N ARG A 207 9.44 46.21 -48.72
CA ARG A 207 8.34 46.77 -47.93
C ARG A 207 7.08 46.87 -48.80
N GLY A 208 5.92 46.59 -48.20
CA GLY A 208 4.63 46.54 -48.88
C GLY A 208 4.28 45.19 -49.51
N MET A 209 5.18 44.21 -49.50
CA MET A 209 4.89 42.87 -50.04
C MET A 209 3.92 42.10 -49.12
N SER A 210 3.01 41.33 -49.70
CA SER A 210 2.07 40.48 -48.94
C SER A 210 2.74 39.22 -48.39
N ARG A 211 2.18 38.64 -47.32
CA ARG A 211 2.66 37.38 -46.74
C ARG A 211 2.82 36.25 -47.77
N ALA A 212 1.83 36.08 -48.66
CA ALA A 212 1.87 35.06 -49.70
C ALA A 212 3.00 35.28 -50.72
N GLU A 213 3.29 36.53 -51.06
CA GLU A 213 4.41 36.85 -51.94
C GLU A 213 5.75 36.60 -51.24
N VAL A 214 5.89 36.96 -49.96
CA VAL A 214 7.10 36.67 -49.19
C VAL A 214 7.33 35.17 -49.05
N GLN A 215 6.29 34.40 -48.73
CA GLN A 215 6.33 32.93 -48.63
C GLN A 215 6.73 32.28 -49.95
N ARG A 216 6.22 32.78 -51.09
CA ARG A 216 6.60 32.30 -52.42
C ARG A 216 8.07 32.59 -52.78
N LEU A 217 8.64 33.67 -52.23
CA LEU A 217 10.01 34.10 -52.55
C LEU A 217 11.06 33.52 -51.60
N VAL A 218 10.73 33.39 -50.31
CA VAL A 218 11.66 33.01 -49.24
C VAL A 218 11.41 31.59 -48.73
N GLY A 219 10.20 31.07 -48.92
CA GLY A 219 9.73 29.81 -48.34
C GLY A 219 9.00 30.01 -47.02
N GLU A 220 8.68 28.90 -46.36
CA GLU A 220 8.03 28.92 -45.05
C GLU A 220 8.95 29.50 -43.96
N PRO A 221 8.41 30.28 -43.02
CA PRO A 221 9.17 30.72 -41.86
C PRO A 221 9.52 29.56 -40.92
N THR A 222 10.66 29.65 -40.25
CA THR A 222 11.06 28.69 -39.21
C THR A 222 10.28 28.94 -37.91
N TYR A 223 9.96 30.20 -37.63
CA TYR A 223 9.19 30.60 -36.45
C TYR A 223 8.34 31.82 -36.76
N VAL A 224 7.13 31.87 -36.19
CA VAL A 224 6.18 32.97 -36.36
C VAL A 224 5.82 33.53 -35.00
N GLU A 225 6.08 34.81 -34.82
CA GLU A 225 5.73 35.56 -33.61
C GLU A 225 4.57 36.52 -33.90
N ASN A 226 3.49 36.40 -33.14
CA ASN A 226 2.37 37.32 -33.23
C ASN A 226 2.51 38.40 -32.15
N GLY A 227 2.80 39.62 -32.58
CA GLY A 227 2.93 40.78 -31.71
C GLY A 227 1.58 41.38 -31.33
N SER A 228 1.57 42.15 -30.23
CA SER A 228 0.39 42.89 -29.80
C SER A 228 0.02 43.96 -30.84
N GLY A 229 -1.29 44.15 -31.05
CA GLY A 229 -1.78 45.10 -32.05
C GLY A 229 -1.64 44.59 -33.49
N GLY A 230 -1.76 43.28 -33.74
CA GLY A 230 -1.96 42.69 -35.07
C GLY A 230 -0.72 42.69 -35.98
N TRP A 231 0.46 42.91 -35.41
CA TRP A 231 1.72 42.71 -36.10
C TRP A 231 2.13 41.24 -36.04
N THR A 232 2.76 40.73 -37.10
CA THR A 232 3.30 39.36 -37.12
C THR A 232 4.72 39.41 -37.65
N THR A 233 5.67 38.80 -36.95
CA THR A 233 7.05 38.68 -37.39
C THR A 233 7.37 37.24 -37.76
N TRP A 234 7.90 37.05 -38.96
CA TRP A 234 8.37 35.77 -39.48
C TRP A 234 9.89 35.72 -39.37
N TYR A 235 10.40 34.65 -38.76
CA TYR A 235 11.81 34.40 -38.58
C TYR A 235 12.28 33.27 -39.47
N TYR A 236 13.47 33.46 -40.03
CA TYR A 236 14.15 32.50 -40.88
C TYR A 236 15.55 32.24 -40.34
N GLY A 237 16.17 31.14 -40.80
CA GLY A 237 17.57 30.84 -40.49
C GLY A 237 18.51 31.99 -40.83
N TYR A 238 19.66 32.02 -40.14
CA TYR A 238 20.73 33.02 -40.28
C TYR A 238 20.37 34.44 -39.82
N GLY A 239 19.48 34.57 -38.83
CA GLY A 239 19.14 35.87 -38.22
C GLY A 239 18.27 36.77 -39.09
N ARG A 240 17.58 36.20 -40.08
CA ARG A 240 16.72 36.95 -41.00
C ARG A 240 15.28 36.99 -40.49
N SER A 241 14.63 38.15 -40.60
CA SER A 241 13.22 38.28 -40.22
C SER A 241 12.47 39.29 -41.08
N VAL A 242 11.15 39.07 -41.19
CA VAL A 242 10.21 39.96 -41.88
C VAL A 242 9.03 40.24 -40.96
N SER A 243 8.80 41.51 -40.62
CA SER A 243 7.64 41.92 -39.82
C SER A 243 6.53 42.48 -40.72
N PHE A 244 5.31 42.03 -40.49
CA PHE A 244 4.10 42.39 -41.21
C PHE A 244 3.17 43.24 -40.33
N ASP A 245 2.57 44.26 -40.92
CA ASP A 245 1.54 45.06 -40.27
C ASP A 245 0.19 44.32 -40.13
N ARG A 246 -0.80 45.01 -39.55
CA ARG A 246 -2.19 44.52 -39.40
C ARG A 246 -2.86 44.12 -40.70
N ARG A 247 -2.40 44.62 -41.84
CA ARG A 247 -2.93 44.32 -43.18
C ARG A 247 -2.12 43.21 -43.86
N GLY A 248 -1.17 42.60 -43.15
CA GLY A 248 -0.32 41.53 -43.67
C GLY A 248 0.70 42.02 -44.70
N ARG A 249 1.14 43.29 -44.61
CA ARG A 249 2.12 43.90 -45.51
C ARG A 249 3.48 44.01 -44.83
N ALA A 250 4.55 43.59 -45.51
CA ALA A 250 5.91 43.62 -45.00
C ALA A 250 6.34 45.07 -44.72
N GLN A 251 6.88 45.32 -43.53
CA GLN A 251 7.22 46.66 -43.04
C GLN A 251 8.65 46.74 -42.54
N SER A 252 9.12 45.72 -41.83
CA SER A 252 10.51 45.59 -41.40
C SER A 252 11.15 44.37 -42.03
N LEU A 253 12.40 44.50 -42.47
CA LEU A 253 13.20 43.47 -43.11
C LEU A 253 14.58 43.47 -42.45
N VAL A 254 14.98 42.36 -41.85
CA VAL A 254 16.28 42.18 -41.22
C VAL A 254 17.02 41.06 -41.93
N GLY A 255 18.27 41.32 -42.34
CA GLY A 255 19.11 40.33 -43.03
C GLY A 255 18.67 39.98 -44.46
N PHE A 256 17.79 40.80 -45.07
CA PHE A 256 17.48 40.74 -46.50
C PHE A 256 18.21 41.87 -47.23
N PRO A 257 18.74 41.64 -48.45
CA PRO A 257 19.32 42.70 -49.25
C PRO A 257 18.27 43.80 -49.47
N GLY A 258 18.68 45.06 -49.21
CA GLY A 258 17.84 46.22 -49.49
C GLY A 258 17.51 46.35 -50.98
N PRO A 259 16.52 47.18 -51.34
CA PRO A 259 16.32 47.57 -52.72
C PRO A 259 17.55 48.28 -53.30
#